data_AF-A0ABD0Q4R0-F1
#
_entry.id   AF-A0ABD0Q4R0-F1
#
_cell.length_a   1.000
_cell.length_b   1.000
_cell.length_c   1.000
_cell.angle_alpha   90.00
_cell.angle_beta   90.00
_cell.angle_gamma   90.00
#
_symmetry.space_group_name_H-M   'P 1'
#
loop_
_entity.id
_entity.type
_entity.pdbx_description
1 polymer ?
#
loop_
_entity_poly.entity_id
_entity_poly.type
_entity_poly.pdbx_seq_one_letter_code
_entity_poly.pdbx_strand_id
1 'polypeptide(L)'
;GFNKFQTEYPEHCETNLDCSCPSSSPPSSVLGLGGLRISSDCSDGDATESEGSPLPNNQPAFPVQILPYLYLGCAKDSTNLDVLGKYNIKYILNVTPNLPNMFEHDGEFKYKQIPISDHWSQNLSQFFPEAISFI
;
A
#
# COMPACT_ATOMS: atom_id res chain seq x y z
N GLY A 1 5.45 26.42 -10.38
CA GLY A 1 4.49 26.65 -9.27
C GLY A 1 3.11 26.24 -9.74
N PHE A 2 2.24 25.80 -8.82
CA PHE A 2 0.90 25.25 -9.11
C PHE A 2 0.13 26.03 -10.18
N ASN A 3 0.11 27.37 -10.11
CA ASN A 3 -0.55 28.21 -11.13
C ASN A 3 -0.04 28.00 -12.57
N LYS A 4 1.27 27.80 -12.76
CA LYS A 4 1.85 27.54 -14.09
C LYS A 4 1.45 26.16 -14.62
N PHE A 5 1.45 25.17 -13.73
CA PHE A 5 1.01 23.81 -14.04
C PHE A 5 -0.49 23.77 -14.39
N GLN A 6 -1.33 24.48 -13.63
CA GLN A 6 -2.76 24.58 -13.89
C GLN A 6 -3.07 25.21 -15.26
N THR A 7 -2.30 26.21 -15.68
CA THR A 7 -2.46 26.82 -17.00
C THR A 7 -2.03 25.89 -18.13
N GLU A 8 -0.97 25.11 -17.93
CA GLU A 8 -0.42 24.21 -18.96
C GLU A 8 -1.17 22.87 -19.03
N TYR A 9 -1.79 22.43 -17.94
CA TYR A 9 -2.42 21.11 -17.78
C TYR A 9 -3.75 21.18 -16.99
N PRO A 10 -4.76 21.89 -17.52
CA PRO A 10 -6.04 22.09 -16.83
C PRO A 10 -6.83 20.79 -16.60
N GLU A 11 -6.71 19.79 -17.49
CA GLU A 11 -7.35 18.47 -17.38
C GLU A 11 -6.80 17.61 -16.23
N HIS A 12 -5.62 17.97 -15.72
CA HIS A 12 -4.97 17.31 -14.60
C HIS A 12 -5.19 18.05 -13.27
N CYS A 13 -6.00 19.11 -13.27
CA CYS A 13 -6.31 19.90 -12.09
C CYS A 13 -7.79 19.74 -11.72
N GLU A 14 -8.07 19.25 -10.51
CA GLU A 14 -9.43 19.18 -9.98
C GLU A 14 -9.85 20.56 -9.46
N THR A 15 -10.79 21.20 -10.15
CA THR A 15 -11.45 22.42 -9.66
C THR A 15 -12.59 22.04 -8.72
N ASN A 16 -12.30 21.98 -7.41
CA ASN A 16 -13.34 21.81 -6.40
C ASN A 16 -14.18 23.09 -6.30
N LEU A 17 -15.25 23.18 -7.09
CA LEU A 17 -16.39 24.07 -6.86
C LEU A 17 -17.64 23.22 -6.57
N ASP A 18 -18.31 23.60 -5.48
CA ASP A 18 -19.64 23.22 -5.03
C ASP A 18 -19.81 21.94 -4.17
N CYS A 19 -19.42 22.07 -2.90
CA CYS A 19 -20.20 21.47 -1.80
C CYS A 19 -21.44 22.35 -1.53
N SER A 20 -22.59 21.96 -2.07
CA SER A 20 -23.92 22.36 -1.58
C SER A 20 -24.90 21.22 -1.84
N CYS A 21 -25.45 20.67 -0.75
CA CYS A 21 -26.34 19.51 -0.71
C CYS A 21 -27.68 19.73 -1.46
N PRO A 22 -28.22 18.73 -2.20
CA PRO A 22 -29.44 18.88 -2.98
C PRO A 22 -30.69 18.42 -2.20
N SER A 23 -31.77 19.19 -2.31
CA SER A 23 -33.15 18.75 -2.06
C SER A 23 -33.95 18.95 -3.35
N SER A 24 -34.73 17.93 -3.72
CA SER A 24 -35.68 17.80 -4.85
C SER A 24 -35.13 17.34 -6.21
N SER A 25 -35.73 16.25 -6.71
CA SER A 25 -35.47 15.48 -7.94
C SER A 25 -36.43 15.86 -9.10
N PRO A 26 -36.35 15.27 -10.33
CA PRO A 26 -35.27 15.28 -11.35
C PRO A 26 -35.77 15.90 -12.71
N PRO A 27 -34.96 16.00 -13.80
CA PRO A 27 -34.99 14.93 -14.82
C PRO A 27 -33.67 14.62 -15.59
N SER A 28 -33.64 13.39 -16.11
CA SER A 28 -32.87 12.83 -17.25
C SER A 28 -31.34 12.77 -17.23
N SER A 29 -30.87 11.59 -16.80
CA SER A 29 -29.94 10.68 -17.49
C SER A 29 -28.55 11.20 -17.92
N VAL A 30 -27.58 11.05 -17.02
CA VAL A 30 -26.31 10.37 -17.32
C VAL A 30 -26.06 9.35 -16.21
N LEU A 31 -25.79 8.10 -16.60
CA LEU A 31 -25.67 6.96 -15.70
C LEU A 31 -24.46 7.11 -14.77
N GLY A 32 -24.64 7.03 -13.44
CA GLY A 32 -23.68 6.28 -12.62
C GLY A 32 -23.03 6.87 -11.36
N LEU A 33 -23.45 8.00 -10.75
CA LEU A 33 -22.81 8.47 -9.49
C LEU A 33 -23.74 8.92 -8.34
N GLY A 34 -25.03 8.58 -8.39
CA GLY A 34 -26.02 9.02 -7.39
C GLY A 34 -25.98 8.34 -6.01
N GLY A 35 -24.82 7.84 -5.54
CA GLY A 35 -24.78 6.87 -4.44
C GLY A 35 -23.83 7.13 -3.28
N LEU A 36 -22.97 8.14 -3.28
CA LEU A 36 -21.99 8.33 -2.19
C LEU A 36 -22.48 9.33 -1.16
N ARG A 37 -23.19 8.82 -0.15
CA ARG A 37 -23.35 9.50 1.15
C ARG A 37 -22.07 9.27 1.94
N ILE A 38 -21.34 10.33 2.29
CA ILE A 38 -20.28 10.24 3.30
C ILE A 38 -20.97 10.24 4.66
N SER A 39 -21.35 9.08 5.16
CA SER A 39 -21.69 8.89 6.56
C SER A 39 -20.38 8.80 7.35
N SER A 40 -20.12 9.84 8.15
CA SER A 40 -19.31 9.70 9.36
C SER A 40 -20.00 8.70 10.27
N ASP A 41 -19.39 7.54 10.50
CA ASP A 41 -19.03 7.07 11.85
C ASP A 41 -18.22 5.77 11.79
N CYS A 42 -17.43 5.61 12.84
CA CYS A 42 -16.50 4.54 13.21
C CYS A 42 -16.98 3.09 13.02
N SER A 43 -16.05 2.16 12.70
CA SER A 43 -15.80 0.90 13.44
C SER A 43 -14.78 0.01 12.73
N ASP A 44 -13.88 -0.58 13.52
CA ASP A 44 -13.05 -1.75 13.20
C ASP A 44 -13.90 -2.90 12.62
N GLY A 45 -13.41 -3.58 11.59
CA GLY A 45 -14.00 -4.83 11.14
C GLY A 45 -13.66 -5.22 9.69
N ASP A 46 -12.89 -6.29 9.56
CA ASP A 46 -12.89 -7.30 8.50
C ASP A 46 -12.96 -6.82 7.03
N ALA A 47 -11.83 -6.97 6.32
CA ALA A 47 -11.81 -6.92 4.87
C ALA A 47 -12.46 -8.19 4.30
N THR A 48 -13.80 -8.22 4.24
CA THR A 48 -14.54 -9.22 3.47
C THR A 48 -14.30 -9.01 1.98
N GLU A 49 -13.85 -10.07 1.33
CA GLU A 49 -13.63 -10.21 -0.10
C GLU A 49 -14.89 -9.84 -0.89
N SER A 50 -14.84 -8.72 -1.62
CA SER A 50 -15.86 -8.35 -2.59
C SER A 50 -15.50 -8.94 -3.96
N GLU A 51 -15.92 -10.19 -4.15
CA GLU A 51 -16.04 -10.83 -5.47
C GLU A 51 -16.94 -9.98 -6.39
N GLY A 52 -16.36 -9.28 -7.35
CA GLY A 52 -17.14 -8.49 -8.30
C GLY A 52 -16.37 -7.56 -9.21
N SER A 53 -15.50 -8.10 -10.08
CA SER A 53 -15.22 -7.62 -11.46
C SER A 53 -14.00 -8.34 -12.05
N PRO A 54 -14.04 -8.93 -13.26
CA PRO A 54 -12.86 -9.45 -13.94
C PRO A 54 -12.13 -8.30 -14.62
N LEU A 55 -11.61 -7.35 -13.84
CA LEU A 55 -10.51 -6.55 -14.33
C LEU A 55 -9.31 -7.50 -14.37
N PRO A 56 -8.50 -7.52 -15.45
CA PRO A 56 -7.23 -8.25 -15.39
C PRO A 56 -6.49 -7.68 -14.19
N ASN A 57 -6.34 -8.49 -13.15
CA ASN A 57 -5.63 -8.13 -11.95
C ASN A 57 -4.14 -8.06 -12.34
N ASN A 58 -3.78 -6.98 -13.02
CA ASN A 58 -2.43 -6.63 -13.43
C ASN A 58 -1.58 -6.21 -12.22
N GLN A 59 -2.07 -6.48 -11.00
CA GLN A 59 -1.26 -6.35 -9.81
C GLN A 59 -0.09 -7.32 -9.93
N PRO A 60 1.16 -6.82 -9.79
CA PRO A 60 2.31 -7.70 -9.78
C PRO A 60 2.14 -8.74 -8.68
N ALA A 61 2.44 -9.99 -8.98
CA ALA A 61 2.44 -11.05 -7.98
C ALA A 61 3.52 -10.72 -6.93
N PHE A 62 3.10 -10.57 -5.67
CA PHE A 62 4.02 -10.36 -4.56
C PHE A 62 4.53 -11.69 -4.00
N PRO A 63 5.76 -11.71 -3.45
CA PRO A 63 6.74 -10.62 -3.44
C PRO A 63 7.39 -10.43 -4.83
N VAL A 64 7.73 -9.18 -5.16
CA VAL A 64 8.34 -8.82 -6.45
C VAL A 64 9.84 -9.08 -6.40
N GLN A 65 10.38 -9.79 -7.37
CA GLN A 65 11.82 -10.00 -7.49
C GLN A 65 12.50 -8.78 -8.14
N ILE A 66 13.36 -8.09 -7.39
CA ILE A 66 14.10 -6.91 -7.89
C ILE A 66 15.43 -7.34 -8.52
N LEU A 67 16.10 -8.30 -7.89
CA LEU A 67 17.34 -8.93 -8.38
C LEU A 67 17.31 -10.43 -8.05
N PRO A 68 18.19 -11.26 -8.65
CA PRO A 68 18.43 -12.62 -8.17
C PRO A 68 18.60 -12.64 -6.65
N TYR A 69 17.78 -13.43 -5.95
CA TYR A 69 17.76 -13.57 -4.49
C TYR A 69 17.29 -12.35 -3.67
N LEU A 70 16.88 -11.25 -4.31
CA LEU A 70 16.36 -10.06 -3.65
C LEU A 70 14.90 -9.81 -4.03
N TYR A 71 14.04 -9.87 -3.02
CA TYR A 71 12.60 -9.74 -3.15
C TYR A 71 12.09 -8.56 -2.33
N LEU A 72 11.13 -7.83 -2.88
CA LEU A 72 10.40 -6.76 -2.21
C LEU A 72 8.96 -7.22 -1.97
N GLY A 73 8.55 -7.26 -0.71
CA GLY A 73 7.23 -7.71 -0.29
C GLY A 73 6.62 -6.80 0.77
N CYS A 74 5.40 -7.14 1.18
CA CYS A 74 4.68 -6.49 2.26
C CYS A 74 4.62 -7.37 3.52
N ALA A 75 3.98 -6.86 4.57
CA ALA A 75 3.80 -7.59 5.83
C ALA A 75 3.12 -8.96 5.66
N LYS A 76 2.18 -9.09 4.71
CA LYS A 76 1.48 -10.36 4.44
C LYS A 76 2.43 -11.42 3.88
N ASP A 77 3.36 -11.00 3.02
CA ASP A 77 4.33 -11.89 2.40
C ASP A 77 5.37 -12.36 3.42
N SER A 78 5.82 -11.47 4.31
CA SER A 78 6.81 -11.80 5.35
C SER A 78 6.29 -12.76 6.42
N THR A 79 4.96 -12.92 6.53
CA THR A 79 4.31 -13.87 7.45
C THR A 79 3.77 -15.13 6.76
N ASN A 80 4.05 -15.34 5.47
CA ASN A 80 3.52 -16.47 4.70
C ASN A 80 4.62 -17.50 4.41
N LEU A 81 4.62 -18.60 5.15
CA LEU A 81 5.62 -19.68 5.00
C LEU A 81 5.61 -20.32 3.61
N ASP A 82 4.44 -20.48 2.97
CA ASP A 82 4.35 -21.07 1.63
C ASP A 82 5.05 -20.19 0.60
N VAL A 83 4.85 -18.87 0.69
CA VAL A 83 5.48 -17.89 -0.19
C VAL A 83 6.99 -17.85 0.07
N LEU A 84 7.41 -17.73 1.34
CA LEU A 84 8.82 -17.71 1.71
C LEU A 84 9.54 -19.00 1.26
N GLY A 85 8.90 -20.16 1.46
CA GLY A 85 9.40 -21.46 1.03
C GLY A 85 9.49 -21.59 -0.49
N LYS A 86 8.45 -21.17 -1.23
CA LYS A 86 8.41 -21.20 -2.70
C LYS A 86 9.57 -20.44 -3.34
N TYR A 87 9.94 -19.29 -2.78
CA TYR A 87 11.04 -18.46 -3.27
C TYR A 87 12.38 -18.73 -2.54
N ASN A 88 12.42 -19.71 -1.65
CA ASN A 88 13.58 -20.09 -0.84
C ASN A 88 14.20 -18.88 -0.09
N ILE A 89 13.33 -18.04 0.48
CA ILE A 89 13.70 -16.88 1.28
C ILE A 89 14.00 -17.34 2.71
N LYS A 90 15.19 -16.98 3.22
CA LYS A 90 15.62 -17.29 4.60
C LYS A 90 16.06 -16.06 5.40
N TYR A 91 16.21 -14.93 4.74
CA TYR A 91 16.65 -13.67 5.31
C TYR A 91 15.54 -12.64 5.13
N ILE A 92 15.09 -12.03 6.21
CA ILE A 92 13.99 -11.06 6.19
C ILE A 92 14.46 -9.77 6.86
N LEU A 93 14.51 -8.70 6.07
CA LEU A 93 14.78 -7.34 6.54
C LEU A 93 13.44 -6.62 6.78
N ASN A 94 13.07 -6.44 8.04
CA ASN A 94 11.83 -5.78 8.45
C ASN A 94 12.10 -4.29 8.70
N VAL A 95 11.62 -3.42 7.82
CA VAL A 95 11.85 -1.96 7.90
C VAL A 95 10.64 -1.23 8.51
N THR A 96 9.98 -1.84 9.49
CA THR A 96 8.81 -1.26 10.17
C THR A 96 8.99 -1.25 11.68
N PRO A 97 8.42 -0.26 12.40
CA PRO A 97 8.61 -0.15 13.84
C PRO A 97 7.69 -1.09 14.64
N ASN A 98 6.52 -1.43 14.10
CA ASN A 98 5.44 -2.07 14.86
C ASN A 98 5.08 -3.48 14.35
N LEU A 99 5.75 -4.00 13.32
CA LEU A 99 5.53 -5.36 12.86
C LEU A 99 6.53 -6.31 13.54
N PRO A 100 6.08 -7.37 14.21
CA PRO A 100 6.98 -8.36 14.81
C PRO A 100 7.64 -9.26 13.74
N ASN A 101 8.81 -9.79 14.06
CA ASN A 101 9.48 -10.81 13.27
C ASN A 101 8.85 -12.19 13.56
N MET A 102 7.88 -12.58 12.74
CA MET A 102 6.98 -13.71 13.04
C MET A 102 7.68 -15.05 13.32
N PHE A 103 8.76 -15.34 12.60
CA PHE A 103 9.44 -16.64 12.64
C PHE A 103 10.86 -16.57 13.22
N GLU A 104 11.19 -15.52 13.99
CA GLU A 104 12.55 -15.31 14.50
C GLU A 104 13.00 -16.40 15.46
N HIS A 105 12.06 -17.03 16.18
CA HIS A 105 12.35 -18.04 17.19
C HIS A 105 12.47 -19.46 16.63
N ASP A 106 12.05 -19.70 15.38
CA ASP A 106 12.02 -21.03 14.78
C ASP A 106 13.41 -21.47 14.27
N GLY A 107 14.38 -20.53 14.21
CA GLY A 107 15.76 -20.78 13.80
C GLY A 107 15.96 -20.99 12.29
N GLU A 108 14.87 -21.13 11.52
CA GLU A 108 14.92 -21.29 10.06
C GLU A 108 15.18 -19.98 9.31
N PHE A 109 14.81 -18.86 9.92
CA PHE A 109 14.89 -17.52 9.33
C PHE A 109 15.84 -16.62 10.11
N LYS A 110 16.66 -15.87 9.39
CA LYS A 110 17.45 -14.78 9.95
C LYS A 110 16.71 -13.46 9.75
N TYR A 111 16.42 -12.78 10.85
CA TYR A 111 15.77 -11.49 10.81
C TYR A 111 16.74 -10.35 11.09
N LYS A 112 16.39 -9.19 10.55
CA LYS A 112 16.92 -7.91 10.98
C LYS A 112 15.79 -6.89 10.93
N GLN A 113 15.55 -6.22 12.05
CA GLN A 113 14.55 -5.16 12.11
C GLN A 113 15.23 -3.79 12.16
N ILE A 114 14.80 -2.89 11.28
CA ILE A 114 15.19 -1.48 11.29
C ILE A 114 13.90 -0.67 11.51
N PRO A 115 13.61 -0.23 12.74
CA PRO A 115 12.31 0.33 13.09
C PRO A 115 12.16 1.77 12.59
N ILE A 116 11.73 1.93 11.33
CA ILE A 116 11.57 3.23 10.69
C ILE A 116 10.10 3.46 10.35
N SER A 117 9.57 4.59 10.80
CA SER A 117 8.21 5.00 10.44
C SER A 117 8.19 5.55 9.01
N ASP A 118 7.11 5.30 8.27
CA ASP A 118 6.88 5.92 6.96
C ASP A 118 6.46 7.38 7.14
N HIS A 119 7.44 8.23 7.42
CA HIS A 119 7.23 9.66 7.66
C HIS A 119 8.35 10.48 7.03
N TRP A 120 8.00 11.59 6.38
CA TRP A 120 8.90 12.43 5.59
C TRP A 120 10.10 12.97 6.38
N SER A 121 9.99 13.09 7.71
CA SER A 121 11.04 13.60 8.58
C SER A 121 12.06 12.54 9.02
N GLN A 122 11.87 11.27 8.63
CA GLN A 122 12.76 10.17 9.02
C GLN A 122 13.99 10.14 8.12
N ASN A 123 15.18 10.10 8.72
CA ASN A 123 16.41 9.92 7.97
C ASN A 123 16.63 8.42 7.70
N LEU A 124 16.15 7.93 6.56
CA LEU A 124 16.33 6.55 6.12
C LEU A 124 17.79 6.23 5.75
N SER A 125 18.53 7.23 5.24
CA SER A 125 19.86 7.04 4.67
C SER A 125 20.91 6.55 5.67
N GLN A 126 20.76 6.91 6.96
CA GLN A 126 21.68 6.47 8.02
C GLN A 126 21.67 4.94 8.21
N PHE A 127 20.59 4.27 7.82
CA PHE A 127 20.43 2.82 7.96
C PHE A 127 20.87 2.05 6.71
N PHE A 128 21.23 2.73 5.61
CA PHE A 128 21.66 2.06 4.38
C PHE A 128 22.88 1.15 4.58
N PRO A 129 23.96 1.56 5.27
CA PRO A 129 25.09 0.66 5.49
C PRO A 129 24.67 -0.62 6.21
N GLU A 130 23.75 -0.48 7.17
CA GLU A 130 23.25 -1.55 7.98
C GLU A 130 22.35 -2.52 7.19
N ALA A 131 21.45 -1.99 6.35
CA ALA A 131 20.57 -2.75 5.48
C ALA A 131 21.35 -3.48 4.38
N ILE A 132 22.26 -2.76 3.70
CA ILE A 132 23.08 -3.29 2.61
C ILE A 132 24.00 -4.40 3.11
N SER A 133 24.55 -4.29 4.33
CA SER A 133 25.37 -5.37 4.90
C SER A 133 24.57 -6.64 5.25
N PHE A 134 23.25 -6.53 5.39
CA PHE A 134 22.39 -7.67 5.72
C PHE A 134 21.88 -8.38 4.46
N ILE A 135 21.64 -7.62 3.39
CA ILE A 135 21.30 -8.11 2.05
C ILE A 135 22.51 -8.83 1.45
#